data_AF-A0A0D8BMW3-F1
#
_entry.id   AF-A0A0D8BMW3-F1
#
_cell.length_a   1.000
_cell.length_b   1.000
_cell.length_c   1.000
_cell.angle_alpha   90.00
_cell.angle_beta   90.00
_cell.angle_gamma   90.00
#
_symmetry.space_group_name_H-M   'P 1'
#
loop_
_entity.id
_entity.type
_entity.pdbx_description
1 polymer ?
#
loop_
_entity_poly.entity_id
_entity_poly.type
_entity_poly.pdbx_seq_one_letter_code
_entity_poly.pdbx_strand_id
1 'polypeptide(L)'
;MTKFSIRSMPLQPEGRVARRGNLVALVRKAPGYRGRPPGAVEVTLARITGLTRDGEIRSYRPVAPAQDYDVPVERYWQDIEGFTDASNLDPDRAIEIARAHTWPGHPDAPRPWESLEDARRALRAARRS
;
A
#
# COMPACT_ATOMS: atom_id res chain seq x y z
N MET A 1 -20.52 -20.58 -12.69
CA MET A 1 -19.11 -20.40 -12.27
C MET A 1 -19.07 -19.58 -11.01
N THR A 2 -18.76 -20.19 -9.87
CA THR A 2 -18.55 -19.48 -8.60
C THR A 2 -17.30 -18.62 -8.77
N LYS A 3 -17.44 -17.29 -8.81
CA LYS A 3 -16.28 -16.39 -8.83
C LYS A 3 -15.57 -16.54 -7.49
N PHE A 4 -14.38 -17.16 -7.48
CA PHE A 4 -13.53 -17.14 -6.29
C PHE A 4 -13.15 -15.68 -6.01
N SER A 5 -13.50 -15.17 -4.82
CA SER A 5 -13.03 -13.88 -4.33
C SER A 5 -11.92 -14.12 -3.32
N ILE A 6 -10.80 -13.39 -3.47
CA ILE A 6 -9.77 -13.36 -2.44
C ILE A 6 -10.24 -12.41 -1.35
N ARG A 7 -10.45 -12.93 -0.13
CA ARG A 7 -10.93 -12.14 1.01
C ARG A 7 -9.82 -11.48 1.81
N SER A 8 -8.62 -12.01 1.71
CA SER A 8 -7.44 -11.58 2.46
C SER A 8 -6.17 -11.91 1.69
N MET A 9 -5.08 -11.22 2.01
CA MET A 9 -3.78 -11.45 1.40
C MET A 9 -2.67 -11.48 2.47
N PRO A 10 -1.62 -12.30 2.28
CA PRO A 10 -0.51 -12.36 3.21
C PRO A 10 0.34 -11.08 3.14
N LEU A 11 1.08 -10.84 4.23
CA LEU A 11 2.15 -9.84 4.26
C LEU A 11 3.41 -10.40 3.60
N GLN A 12 4.10 -9.58 2.82
CA GLN A 12 5.34 -9.92 2.13
C GLN A 12 6.56 -9.24 2.78
N PRO A 13 7.76 -9.87 2.74
CA PRO A 13 8.00 -11.25 2.32
C PRO A 13 7.33 -12.27 3.26
N GLU A 14 7.23 -13.52 2.82
CA GLU A 14 6.65 -14.60 3.63
C GLU A 14 7.34 -14.72 5.01
N GLY A 15 6.57 -15.16 6.01
CA GLY A 15 7.04 -15.28 7.40
C GLY A 15 7.02 -13.97 8.20
N ARG A 16 6.64 -12.83 7.59
CA ARG A 16 6.41 -11.58 8.33
C ARG A 16 5.03 -11.59 9.00
N VAL A 17 4.98 -11.13 10.25
CA VAL A 17 3.75 -11.08 11.04
C VAL A 17 3.07 -9.73 10.84
N ALA A 18 1.90 -9.73 10.21
CA ALA A 18 1.06 -8.56 10.10
C ALA A 18 0.46 -8.17 11.46
N ARG A 19 0.41 -6.86 11.75
CA ARG A 19 -0.25 -6.34 12.95
C ARG A 19 -1.16 -5.18 12.57
N ARG A 20 -2.33 -5.11 13.22
CA ARG A 20 -3.22 -3.96 13.08
C ARG A 20 -2.47 -2.69 13.49
N GLY A 21 -2.61 -1.63 12.69
CA GLY A 21 -1.91 -0.35 12.89
C GLY A 21 -0.55 -0.26 12.20
N ASN A 22 0.08 -1.38 11.82
CA ASN A 22 1.34 -1.34 11.09
C ASN A 22 1.16 -0.70 9.71
N LEU A 23 2.22 -0.06 9.24
CA LEU A 23 2.32 0.40 7.87
C LEU A 23 2.76 -0.73 6.95
N VAL A 24 2.24 -0.66 5.72
CA VAL A 24 2.60 -1.51 4.60
C VAL A 24 2.72 -0.67 3.34
N ALA A 25 3.62 -1.08 2.43
CA ALA A 25 3.59 -0.62 1.07
C ALA A 25 2.61 -1.49 0.27
N LEU A 26 1.47 -0.90 -0.09
CA LEU A 26 0.46 -1.50 -0.94
C LEU A 26 0.91 -1.38 -2.40
N VAL A 27 1.18 -2.51 -3.04
CA VAL A 27 1.55 -2.61 -4.44
C VAL A 27 0.31 -2.97 -5.26
N ARG A 28 0.00 -2.14 -6.26
CA ARG A 28 -1.13 -2.35 -7.15
C ARG A 28 -0.70 -2.34 -8.60
N LYS A 29 -1.48 -2.98 -9.48
CA LYS A 29 -1.37 -2.81 -10.93
C LYS A 29 -1.60 -1.35 -11.27
N ALA A 30 -0.72 -0.77 -12.08
CA ALA A 30 -0.91 0.56 -12.60
C ALA A 30 -2.09 0.55 -13.61
N PRO A 31 -2.91 1.61 -13.66
CA PRO A 31 -3.96 1.71 -14.67
C PRO A 31 -3.38 1.74 -16.09
N GLY A 32 -3.89 0.88 -16.97
CA GLY A 32 -3.37 0.70 -18.33
C GLY A 32 -3.56 1.90 -19.27
N TYR A 33 -4.45 2.84 -18.96
CA TYR A 33 -4.76 3.99 -19.84
C TYR A 33 -3.66 5.08 -19.85
N ARG A 34 -2.59 4.95 -19.07
CA ARG A 34 -1.53 5.97 -18.93
C ARG A 34 -0.31 5.78 -19.84
N GLY A 35 -0.41 4.96 -20.89
CA GLY A 35 0.74 4.65 -21.75
C GLY A 35 1.88 3.94 -20.99
N ARG A 36 1.56 3.32 -19.86
CA ARG A 36 2.53 2.58 -19.05
C ARG A 36 2.76 1.19 -19.63
N PRO A 37 3.98 0.64 -19.48
CA PRO A 37 4.27 -0.69 -19.98
C PRO A 37 3.37 -1.74 -19.29
N PRO A 38 3.03 -2.84 -19.99
CA PRO A 38 2.36 -3.97 -19.36
C PRO A 38 3.11 -4.44 -18.11
N GLY A 39 2.37 -4.70 -17.02
CA GLY A 39 2.95 -5.10 -15.73
C GLY A 39 3.48 -3.95 -14.88
N ALA A 40 3.32 -2.69 -15.28
CA ALA A 40 3.63 -1.55 -14.42
C ALA A 40 2.81 -1.60 -13.12
N VAL A 41 3.42 -1.14 -12.03
CA VAL A 41 2.80 -1.09 -10.71
C VAL A 41 2.76 0.35 -10.16
N GLU A 42 1.93 0.54 -9.15
CA GLU A 42 1.86 1.72 -8.32
C GLU A 42 1.98 1.31 -6.87
N VAL A 43 2.77 2.07 -6.11
CA VAL A 43 2.98 1.82 -4.68
C VAL A 43 2.41 2.98 -3.89
N THR A 44 1.58 2.65 -2.91
CA THR A 44 1.05 3.61 -1.93
C THR A 44 1.31 3.10 -0.53
N LEU A 45 1.47 4.01 0.43
CA LEU A 45 1.58 3.64 1.83
C LEU A 45 0.16 3.44 2.40
N ALA A 46 -0.04 2.37 3.15
CA ALA A 46 -1.31 2.05 3.78
C ALA A 46 -1.10 1.55 5.21
N ARG A 47 -2.12 1.75 6.05
CA ARG A 47 -2.18 1.19 7.40
C ARG A 47 -3.05 -0.06 7.40
N ILE A 48 -2.61 -1.12 8.05
CA ILE A 48 -3.42 -2.33 8.25
C ILE A 48 -4.52 -2.02 9.26
N THR A 49 -5.78 -2.28 8.89
CA THR A 49 -6.92 -2.03 9.77
C THR A 49 -7.67 -3.29 10.17
N GLY A 50 -7.48 -4.41 9.47
CA GLY A 50 -8.10 -5.69 9.84
C GLY A 50 -7.26 -6.87 9.40
N LEU A 51 -7.26 -7.90 10.24
CA LEU A 51 -6.58 -9.17 10.00
C LEU A 51 -7.55 -10.36 10.12
N THR A 52 -7.26 -11.45 9.42
CA THR A 52 -7.86 -12.77 9.67
C THR A 52 -7.27 -13.38 10.94
N ARG A 53 -7.80 -14.55 11.35
CA ARG A 53 -7.23 -15.32 12.48
C ARG A 53 -5.80 -15.79 12.19
N ASP A 54 -5.51 -16.07 10.92
CA ASP A 54 -4.20 -16.56 10.45
C ASP A 54 -3.20 -15.43 10.17
N GLY A 55 -3.57 -14.18 10.47
CA GLY A 55 -2.69 -13.02 10.32
C GLY A 55 -2.63 -12.45 8.91
N GLU A 56 -3.53 -12.84 8.00
CA GLU A 56 -3.64 -12.23 6.68
C GLU A 56 -4.40 -10.90 6.73
N ILE A 57 -4.07 -9.98 5.83
CA ILE A 57 -4.67 -8.66 5.75
C ILE A 57 -6.05 -8.78 5.08
N ARG A 58 -7.12 -8.42 5.81
CA ARG A 58 -8.50 -8.34 5.27
C ARG A 58 -8.93 -6.92 4.94
N SER A 59 -8.35 -5.93 5.59
CA SER A 59 -8.66 -4.51 5.32
C SER A 59 -7.49 -3.60 5.64
N TYR A 60 -7.42 -2.50 4.90
CA TYR A 60 -6.36 -1.49 4.99
C TYR A 60 -6.94 -0.09 4.77
N ARG A 61 -6.17 0.94 5.12
CA ARG A 61 -6.50 2.33 4.86
C ARG A 61 -5.32 3.03 4.17
N PRO A 62 -5.46 3.48 2.91
CA PRO A 62 -4.44 4.29 2.26
C PRO A 62 -4.16 5.58 3.03
N VAL A 63 -2.91 6.01 3.06
CA VAL A 63 -2.53 7.25 3.78
C VAL A 63 -2.35 8.45 2.85
N ALA A 64 -2.19 8.19 1.55
CA ALA A 64 -1.92 9.13 0.48
C ALA A 64 -2.48 8.55 -0.84
N PRO A 65 -3.80 8.64 -1.09
CA PRO A 65 -4.73 9.64 -0.53
C PRO A 65 -5.21 9.33 0.88
N ALA A 66 -5.46 10.38 1.67
CA ALA A 66 -6.12 10.25 2.97
C ALA A 66 -7.57 9.82 2.74
N GLN A 67 -7.94 8.64 3.24
CA GLN A 67 -9.31 8.14 3.24
C GLN A 67 -9.81 8.06 4.69
N ASP A 68 -11.10 8.32 4.87
CA ASP A 68 -11.81 8.24 6.15
C ASP A 68 -12.37 6.83 6.42
N TYR A 69 -12.43 5.98 5.40
CA TYR A 69 -12.93 4.60 5.50
C TYR A 69 -11.86 3.53 5.28
N ASP A 70 -12.15 2.34 5.81
CA ASP A 70 -11.34 1.15 5.59
C ASP A 70 -11.72 0.47 4.29
N VAL A 71 -10.69 0.05 3.54
CA VAL A 71 -10.82 -0.65 2.27
C VAL A 71 -10.70 -2.16 2.52
N PRO A 72 -11.74 -2.96 2.24
CA PRO A 72 -11.64 -4.41 2.28
C PRO A 72 -10.81 -4.92 1.09
N VAL A 73 -9.94 -5.89 1.33
CA VAL A 73 -9.12 -6.54 0.29
C VAL A 73 -10.00 -7.15 -0.81
N GLU A 74 -11.11 -7.78 -0.42
CA GLU A 74 -12.08 -8.39 -1.34
C GLU A 74 -12.60 -7.44 -2.43
N ARG A 75 -12.62 -6.12 -2.19
CA ARG A 75 -13.13 -5.16 -3.18
C ARG A 75 -12.14 -4.89 -4.31
N TYR A 76 -10.84 -5.01 -4.06
CA TYR A 76 -9.78 -4.60 -5.00
C TYR A 76 -8.71 -5.66 -5.23
N TRP A 77 -8.89 -6.89 -4.75
CA TRP A 77 -7.87 -7.95 -4.82
C TRP A 77 -7.31 -8.17 -6.24
N GLN A 78 -8.11 -7.95 -7.28
CA GLN A 78 -7.68 -8.10 -8.68
C GLN A 78 -6.59 -7.10 -9.10
N ASP A 79 -6.54 -5.95 -8.41
CA ASP A 79 -5.57 -4.90 -8.64
C ASP A 79 -4.40 -4.97 -7.67
N ILE A 80 -4.49 -5.74 -6.58
CA ILE A 80 -3.46 -5.79 -5.54
C ILE A 80 -2.45 -6.88 -5.90
N GLU A 81 -1.19 -6.48 -6.09
CA GLU A 81 -0.07 -7.41 -6.28
C GLU A 81 0.46 -7.91 -4.92
N GLY A 82 0.38 -7.08 -3.89
CA GLY A 82 0.75 -7.48 -2.54
C GLY A 82 0.84 -6.35 -1.53
N PHE A 83 1.03 -6.75 -0.28
CA PHE A 83 1.35 -5.86 0.83
C PHE A 83 2.77 -6.14 1.29
N THR A 84 3.69 -5.20 1.07
CA THR A 84 5.06 -5.31 1.58
C THR A 84 5.16 -4.70 2.96
N ASP A 85 5.81 -5.42 3.88
CA ASP A 85 6.08 -4.95 5.24
C ASP A 85 6.85 -3.62 5.25
N ALA A 86 6.27 -2.64 5.94
CA ALA A 86 6.87 -1.33 6.19
C ALA A 86 6.78 -0.97 7.69
N SER A 87 6.68 -1.97 8.56
CA SER A 87 6.54 -1.80 10.01
C SER A 87 7.77 -1.18 10.68
N ASN A 88 8.92 -1.20 10.02
CA ASN A 88 10.16 -0.56 10.48
C ASN A 88 10.19 0.96 10.25
N LEU A 89 9.15 1.55 9.64
CA LEU A 89 9.04 2.99 9.47
C LEU A 89 8.42 3.65 10.72
N ASP A 90 8.89 4.84 11.03
CA ASP A 90 8.17 5.79 11.88
C ASP A 90 6.87 6.18 11.16
N PRO A 91 5.69 5.93 11.76
CA PRO A 91 4.43 6.09 11.04
C PRO A 91 4.15 7.52 10.63
N ASP A 92 4.41 8.48 11.51
CA ASP A 92 4.06 9.88 11.28
C ASP A 92 4.96 10.48 10.21
N ARG A 93 6.26 10.23 10.29
CA ARG A 93 7.23 10.69 9.28
C ARG A 93 6.99 10.04 7.91
N ALA A 94 6.66 8.75 7.88
CA ALA A 94 6.38 8.06 6.62
C ALA A 94 5.11 8.59 5.94
N ILE A 95 4.06 8.88 6.72
CA ILE A 95 2.82 9.47 6.22
C ILE A 95 3.07 10.88 5.68
N GLU A 96 3.87 11.69 6.36
CA GLU A 96 4.27 13.02 5.90
C GLU A 96 4.97 12.96 4.53
N ILE A 97 5.98 12.10 4.39
CA ILE A 97 6.70 11.89 3.12
C ILE A 97 5.74 11.42 2.02
N ALA A 98 4.85 10.48 2.32
CA ALA A 98 3.88 9.96 1.36
C ALA A 98 2.91 11.04 0.87
N ARG A 99 2.45 11.92 1.77
CA ARG A 99 1.54 13.03 1.44
C ARG A 99 2.24 14.14 0.66
N ALA A 100 3.51 14.40 0.93
CA ALA A 100 4.32 15.37 0.20
C ALA A 100 4.71 14.90 -1.21
N HIS A 101 4.64 13.59 -1.49
CA HIS A 101 4.87 13.06 -2.83
C HIS A 101 3.63 13.28 -3.69
N THR A 102 3.60 14.36 -4.47
CA THR A 102 2.42 14.79 -5.23
C THR A 102 2.67 14.86 -6.74
N TRP A 103 1.61 14.99 -7.53
CA TRP A 103 1.75 15.26 -8.96
C TRP A 103 2.29 16.68 -9.20
N PRO A 104 3.18 16.89 -10.20
CA PRO A 104 3.61 18.22 -10.58
C PRO A 104 2.42 19.13 -10.88
N GLY A 105 2.38 20.32 -10.26
CA GLY A 105 1.26 21.26 -10.39
C GLY A 105 0.01 20.94 -9.55
N HIS A 106 0.02 19.84 -8.77
CA HIS A 106 -1.12 19.44 -7.94
C HIS A 106 -0.65 19.07 -6.51
N PRO A 107 -0.35 20.08 -5.65
CA PRO A 107 0.15 19.84 -4.30
C PRO A 107 -0.82 19.09 -3.38
N ASP A 108 -2.12 19.11 -3.69
CA ASP A 108 -3.16 18.40 -2.92
C ASP A 108 -3.48 17.01 -3.47
N ALA A 109 -2.73 16.55 -4.48
CA ALA A 109 -2.93 15.24 -5.11
C ALA A 109 -1.73 14.33 -4.84
N PRO A 110 -1.71 13.62 -3.70
CA PRO A 110 -0.68 12.61 -3.45
C PRO A 110 -0.62 11.60 -4.60
N ARG A 111 0.60 11.36 -5.05
CA ARG A 111 0.95 10.51 -6.17
C ARG A 111 1.46 9.18 -5.63
N PRO A 112 1.06 8.03 -6.21
CA PRO A 112 1.73 6.77 -5.93
C PRO A 112 3.15 6.76 -6.53
N TRP A 113 4.07 6.07 -5.86
CA TRP A 113 5.38 5.77 -6.43
C TRP A 113 5.25 4.76 -7.58
N GLU A 114 6.15 4.83 -8.55
CA GLU A 114 6.09 4.00 -9.76
C GLU A 114 6.74 2.62 -9.58
N SER A 115 7.45 2.44 -8.47
CA SER A 115 8.05 1.16 -8.10
C SER A 115 8.23 1.05 -6.58
N LEU A 116 8.41 -0.18 -6.10
CA LEU A 116 8.74 -0.44 -4.70
C LEU A 116 10.13 0.12 -4.33
N GLU A 117 11.06 0.16 -5.29
CA GLU A 117 12.37 0.76 -5.07
C GLU A 117 12.28 2.27 -4.86
N ASP A 118 11.50 2.98 -5.68
CA ASP A 118 11.28 4.42 -5.54
C ASP A 118 10.64 4.75 -4.20
N ALA A 119 9.63 3.97 -3.79
CA ALA A 119 9.01 4.11 -2.48
C ALA A 119 10.02 3.89 -1.34
N ARG A 120 10.86 2.84 -1.43
CA ARG A 120 11.92 2.55 -0.44
C ARG A 120 12.96 3.67 -0.37
N ARG A 121 13.33 4.26 -1.51
CA ARG A 121 14.28 5.37 -1.58
C ARG A 121 13.69 6.62 -0.92
N ALA A 122 12.45 6.96 -1.24
CA ALA A 122 11.75 8.10 -0.64
C ALA A 122 11.55 7.94 0.88
N LEU A 123 11.16 6.75 1.32
CA LEU A 123 10.85 6.48 2.74
C LEU A 123 12.08 6.20 3.60
N ARG A 124 13.30 6.24 3.05
CA ARG A 124 14.53 5.96 3.80
C ARG A 124 14.71 6.87 5.01
N ALA A 125 14.31 8.14 4.88
CA ALA A 125 14.39 9.13 5.96
C ALA A 125 13.36 8.91 7.09
N ALA A 126 12.39 8.01 6.91
CA ALA A 126 11.39 7.66 7.92
C ALA A 126 11.71 6.34 8.64
N ARG A 127 12.89 5.74 8.46
CA ARG A 127 13.24 4.51 9.19
C ARG A 127 13.45 4.81 10.67
N ARG A 128 12.91 3.95 11.54
CA ARG A 128 13.15 4.03 12.98
C ARG A 128 14.65 3.82 13.25
N SER A 129 15.19 4.62 14.16
CA SER A 129 16.56 4.53 14.66
C SER A 129 16.72 3.31 15.57
#